data_AF-A0A0T6B5U0-F1
#
_entry.id   AF-A0A0T6B5U0-F1
#
_cell.length_a   1.000
_cell.length_b   1.000
_cell.length_c   1.000
_cell.angle_alpha   90.00
_cell.angle_beta   90.00
_cell.angle_gamma   90.00
#
_symmetry.space_group_name_H-M   'P 1'
#
loop_
_entity.id
_entity.type
_entity.pdbx_description
1 polymer ?
#
loop_
_entity_poly.entity_id
_entity_poly.type
_entity_poly.pdbx_seq_one_letter_code
_entity_poly.pdbx_strand_id
1 'polypeptide(L)'
;MSKHMYCTGNLSDKELKEQGNRLFSLRKYDEAVNFYSKAIIKNPDIAHYFTNRALCYLKLLKYEQACTDCRRALDMDSNTVKGHFFLGQALLELENYDESVKHLQRALDLAKEQKLNFGDDIAAQLRMARKKRFSLMEEKRIAQEIELQTYLNKLITDDRERQLKELTEVEGGSEAAAEQAQQIEEKCVGYVYFVSRKKSLGVII
;
A
#
# COMPACT_ATOMS: atom_id res chain seq x y z
N MET A 1 -5.28 -1.93 -46.19
CA MET A 1 -4.06 -1.17 -45.86
C MET A 1 -4.47 0.20 -45.32
N SER A 2 -4.15 0.46 -44.04
CA SER A 2 -4.71 1.56 -43.24
C SER A 2 -4.16 2.94 -43.65
N LYS A 3 -5.07 3.90 -43.89
CA LYS A 3 -4.81 5.27 -44.36
C LYS A 3 -4.31 6.27 -43.28
N HIS A 4 -3.91 5.80 -42.09
CA HIS A 4 -3.55 6.69 -40.97
C HIS A 4 -2.04 6.87 -40.71
N MET A 5 -1.19 6.45 -41.65
CA MET A 5 0.28 6.57 -41.53
C MET A 5 0.83 7.85 -42.19
N TYR A 6 0.11 8.98 -42.11
CA TYR A 6 0.61 10.27 -42.59
C TYR A 6 1.03 11.16 -41.41
N CYS A 7 2.34 11.33 -41.26
CA CYS A 7 3.06 12.47 -40.70
C CYS A 7 2.72 12.95 -39.27
N THR A 8 3.13 12.22 -38.22
CA THR A 8 3.40 12.87 -36.92
C THR A 8 4.76 13.59 -36.84
N GLY A 9 5.54 13.59 -37.94
CA GLY A 9 6.87 14.21 -37.99
C GLY A 9 6.86 15.74 -37.93
N ASN A 10 5.82 16.36 -38.49
CA ASN A 10 5.69 17.82 -38.65
C ASN A 10 4.87 18.51 -37.55
N LEU A 11 4.27 17.76 -36.62
CA LEU A 11 3.52 18.38 -35.51
C LEU A 11 4.45 18.87 -34.41
N SER A 12 4.12 20.03 -33.87
CA SER A 12 4.75 20.58 -32.67
C SER A 12 4.42 19.73 -31.43
N ASP A 13 5.26 19.84 -30.40
CA ASP A 13 5.03 19.26 -29.08
C ASP A 13 3.65 19.66 -28.50
N LYS A 14 3.25 20.92 -28.68
CA LYS A 14 1.95 21.44 -28.24
C LYS A 14 0.78 20.79 -28.97
N GLU A 15 0.84 20.63 -30.28
CA GLU A 15 -0.23 19.98 -31.06
C GLU A 15 -0.32 18.49 -30.75
N LEU A 16 0.81 17.82 -30.53
CA LEU A 16 0.86 16.42 -30.08
C LEU A 16 0.20 16.27 -28.70
N LYS A 17 0.49 17.16 -27.75
CA LYS A 17 -0.20 17.22 -26.46
C LYS A 17 -1.71 17.44 -26.64
N GLU A 18 -2.14 18.32 -27.54
CA GLU A 18 -3.57 18.56 -27.78
C GLU A 18 -4.27 17.36 -28.43
N GLN A 19 -3.60 16.63 -29.33
CA GLN A 19 -4.10 15.35 -29.83
C GLN A 19 -4.22 14.32 -28.71
N GLY A 20 -3.24 14.23 -27.83
CA GLY A 20 -3.30 13.40 -26.62
C GLY A 20 -4.49 13.76 -25.73
N ASN A 21 -4.72 15.06 -25.48
CA ASN A 21 -5.86 15.55 -24.69
C ASN A 21 -7.20 15.15 -25.34
N ARG A 22 -7.34 15.31 -26.66
CA ARG A 22 -8.56 14.92 -27.39
C ARG A 22 -8.83 13.42 -27.26
N LEU A 23 -7.81 12.59 -27.43
CA LEU A 23 -7.93 11.13 -27.29
C LEU A 23 -8.23 10.72 -25.85
N PHE A 24 -7.67 11.43 -24.87
CA PHE A 24 -7.99 11.24 -23.46
C PHE A 24 -9.47 11.50 -23.18
N SER A 25 -10.04 12.60 -23.70
CA SER A 25 -11.47 12.90 -23.59
C SER A 25 -12.34 11.83 -24.26
N LEU A 26 -11.85 11.20 -25.33
CA LEU A 26 -12.49 10.06 -26.00
C LEU A 26 -12.24 8.71 -25.28
N ARG A 27 -11.61 8.70 -24.10
CA ARG A 27 -11.24 7.51 -23.32
C ARG A 27 -10.29 6.54 -24.05
N LYS A 28 -9.58 7.01 -25.08
CA LYS A 28 -8.59 6.25 -25.83
C LYS A 28 -7.21 6.42 -25.21
N TYR A 29 -7.01 5.84 -24.03
CA TYR A 29 -5.84 6.14 -23.21
C TYR A 29 -4.52 5.63 -23.82
N ASP A 30 -4.47 4.43 -24.40
CA ASP A 30 -3.23 3.94 -25.05
C ASP A 30 -2.82 4.81 -26.25
N GLU A 31 -3.79 5.25 -27.07
CA GLU A 31 -3.52 6.20 -28.15
C GLU A 31 -3.01 7.54 -27.59
N ALA A 32 -3.64 8.05 -26.53
CA ALA A 32 -3.21 9.30 -25.87
C ALA A 32 -1.78 9.21 -25.33
N VAL A 33 -1.39 8.08 -24.71
CA VAL A 33 -0.01 7.82 -24.26
C VAL A 33 0.99 7.93 -25.40
N ASN A 34 0.66 7.41 -26.58
CA ASN A 34 1.54 7.51 -27.75
C ASN A 34 1.77 8.97 -28.16
N PHE A 35 0.71 9.80 -28.16
CA PHE A 35 0.84 11.22 -28.50
C PHE A 35 1.59 12.03 -27.43
N TYR A 36 1.35 11.80 -26.14
CA TYR A 36 2.15 12.44 -25.09
C TYR A 36 3.62 11.99 -25.14
N SER A 37 3.89 10.72 -25.45
CA SER A 37 5.27 10.24 -25.60
C SER A 37 5.98 10.91 -26.77
N LYS A 38 5.29 11.13 -27.90
CA LYS A 38 5.82 11.92 -29.01
C LYS A 38 6.06 13.38 -28.62
N ALA A 39 5.17 13.99 -27.83
CA ALA A 39 5.36 15.34 -27.31
C ALA A 39 6.60 15.44 -26.42
N ILE A 40 6.82 14.46 -25.53
CA ILE A 40 8.00 14.36 -24.66
C ILE A 40 9.29 14.19 -25.47
N ILE A 41 9.28 13.37 -26.53
CA ILE A 41 10.45 13.20 -27.41
C ILE A 41 10.81 14.53 -28.11
N LYS A 42 9.80 15.32 -28.50
CA LYS A 42 10.01 16.63 -29.12
C LYS A 42 10.50 17.67 -28.11
N ASN A 43 9.96 17.65 -26.90
CA ASN A 43 10.33 18.59 -25.85
C ASN A 43 10.24 17.89 -24.46
N PRO A 44 11.39 17.44 -23.92
CA PRO A 44 11.42 16.67 -22.68
C PRO A 44 11.37 17.53 -21.42
N ASP A 45 11.48 18.86 -21.52
CA ASP A 45 11.59 19.77 -20.36
C ASP A 45 10.24 20.26 -19.83
N ILE A 46 9.16 19.63 -20.30
CA ILE A 46 7.79 20.02 -19.98
C ILE A 46 7.14 19.03 -19.01
N ALA A 47 7.09 19.41 -17.73
CA ALA A 47 6.49 18.61 -16.66
C ALA A 47 5.05 18.15 -16.94
N HIS A 48 4.22 19.02 -17.54
CA HIS A 48 2.81 18.72 -17.76
C HIS A 48 2.56 17.58 -18.76
N TYR A 49 3.51 17.29 -19.66
CA TYR A 49 3.40 16.14 -20.57
C TYR A 49 3.51 14.82 -19.80
N PHE A 50 4.44 14.75 -18.84
CA PHE A 50 4.58 13.59 -17.97
C PHE A 50 3.35 13.42 -17.08
N THR A 51 2.80 14.48 -16.48
CA THR A 51 1.58 14.35 -15.66
C THR A 51 0.36 13.90 -16.46
N ASN A 52 0.23 14.33 -17.72
CA ASN A 52 -0.87 13.92 -18.58
C ASN A 52 -0.73 12.45 -19.02
N ARG A 53 0.49 12.01 -19.31
CA ARG A 53 0.78 10.61 -19.61
C ARG A 53 0.60 9.72 -18.38
N ALA A 54 1.03 10.16 -17.20
CA ALA A 54 0.80 9.48 -15.93
C ALA A 54 -0.70 9.27 -15.64
N LEU A 55 -1.53 10.28 -15.90
CA LEU A 55 -2.98 10.15 -15.76
C LEU A 55 -3.55 9.07 -16.70
N CYS A 56 -3.02 8.96 -17.93
CA CYS A 56 -3.40 7.87 -18.84
C CYS A 56 -2.98 6.52 -18.28
N TYR A 57 -1.77 6.40 -17.74
CA TYR A 57 -1.29 5.18 -17.10
C TYR A 57 -2.14 4.78 -15.89
N LEU A 58 -2.59 5.73 -15.06
CA LEU A 58 -3.56 5.48 -14.00
C LEU A 58 -4.87 4.88 -14.54
N LYS A 59 -5.40 5.42 -15.63
CA LYS A 59 -6.62 4.90 -16.27
C LYS A 59 -6.43 3.52 -16.91
N LEU A 60 -5.20 3.18 -17.27
CA LEU A 60 -4.80 1.87 -17.80
C LEU A 60 -4.34 0.89 -16.71
N LEU A 61 -4.43 1.26 -15.43
CA LEU A 61 -3.95 0.46 -14.28
C LEU A 61 -2.43 0.15 -14.34
N LYS A 62 -1.65 0.96 -15.07
CA LYS A 62 -0.19 0.84 -15.20
C LYS A 62 0.51 1.72 -14.16
N TYR A 63 0.34 1.36 -12.88
CA TYR A 63 0.69 2.24 -11.75
C TYR A 63 2.19 2.54 -11.64
N GLU A 64 3.07 1.59 -11.91
CA GLU A 64 4.54 1.80 -11.88
C GLU A 64 5.00 2.84 -12.90
N GLN A 65 4.42 2.81 -14.10
CA GLN A 65 4.69 3.79 -15.15
C GLN A 65 4.14 5.16 -14.78
N ALA A 66 2.96 5.21 -14.16
CA ALA A 66 2.40 6.45 -13.64
C ALA A 66 3.29 7.07 -12.54
N CYS A 67 3.80 6.25 -11.61
CA CYS A 67 4.76 6.68 -10.59
C CYS A 67 6.02 7.28 -11.21
N THR A 68 6.60 6.59 -12.19
CA THR A 68 7.83 7.03 -12.87
C THR A 68 7.64 8.39 -13.54
N ASP A 69 6.54 8.56 -14.29
CA ASP A 69 6.22 9.84 -14.95
C ASP A 69 5.92 10.95 -13.93
N CYS A 70 5.21 10.65 -12.85
CA CYS A 70 4.93 11.67 -11.83
C CYS A 70 6.20 12.10 -11.10
N ARG A 71 7.10 11.17 -10.77
CA ARG A 71 8.41 11.53 -10.18
C ARG A 71 9.21 12.41 -11.12
N ARG A 72 9.27 12.07 -12.41
CA ARG A 72 9.93 12.90 -13.42
C ARG A 72 9.30 14.29 -13.54
N ALA A 73 7.98 14.39 -13.48
CA ALA A 73 7.28 15.67 -13.48
C ALA A 73 7.61 16.50 -12.23
N LEU A 74 7.71 15.88 -11.06
CA LEU A 74 8.02 16.54 -9.79
C LEU A 74 9.50 16.95 -9.68
N ASP A 75 10.41 16.24 -10.35
CA ASP A 75 11.81 16.65 -10.48
C ASP A 75 11.93 17.97 -11.28
N MET A 76 11.02 18.19 -12.23
CA MET A 76 10.97 19.41 -13.07
C MET A 76 10.18 20.53 -12.40
N ASP A 77 9.03 20.21 -11.82
CA ASP A 77 8.17 21.14 -11.08
C ASP A 77 7.64 20.47 -9.80
N SER A 78 8.36 20.71 -8.70
CA SER A 78 8.03 20.20 -7.38
C SER A 78 6.74 20.79 -6.80
N ASN A 79 6.21 21.87 -7.38
CA ASN A 79 5.02 22.56 -6.89
C ASN A 79 3.76 22.20 -7.69
N THR A 80 3.83 21.25 -8.62
CA THR A 80 2.63 20.80 -9.34
C THR A 80 1.72 19.96 -8.42
N VAL A 81 0.53 20.48 -8.09
CA VAL A 81 -0.50 19.75 -7.32
C VAL A 81 -0.85 18.40 -7.97
N LYS A 82 -1.07 18.40 -9.29
CA LYS A 82 -1.44 17.19 -10.05
C LYS A 82 -0.36 16.10 -9.99
N GLY A 83 0.93 16.47 -10.01
CA GLY A 83 2.04 15.53 -9.93
C GLY A 83 2.02 14.78 -8.61
N HIS A 84 1.87 15.50 -7.50
CA HIS A 84 1.74 14.90 -6.18
C HIS A 84 0.44 14.09 -6.01
N PHE A 85 -0.69 14.59 -6.53
CA PHE A 85 -1.96 13.89 -6.45
C PHE A 85 -1.95 12.56 -7.22
N PHE A 86 -1.49 12.56 -8.47
CA PHE A 86 -1.41 11.35 -9.29
C PHE A 86 -0.37 10.35 -8.77
N LEU A 87 0.78 10.84 -8.27
CA LEU A 87 1.75 9.98 -7.61
C LEU A 87 1.15 9.31 -6.36
N GLY A 88 0.46 10.09 -5.53
CA GLY A 88 -0.23 9.60 -4.35
C GLY A 88 -1.27 8.53 -4.68
N GLN A 89 -2.03 8.71 -5.77
CA GLN A 89 -3.00 7.74 -6.26
C GLN A 89 -2.32 6.47 -6.79
N ALA A 90 -1.26 6.59 -7.58
CA ALA A 90 -0.52 5.43 -8.09
C ALA A 90 0.09 4.60 -6.94
N LEU A 91 0.69 5.27 -5.95
CA LEU A 91 1.26 4.62 -4.77
C LEU A 91 0.20 3.95 -3.88
N LEU A 92 -1.01 4.51 -3.83
CA LEU A 92 -2.13 3.90 -3.11
C LEU A 92 -2.53 2.55 -3.70
N GLU A 93 -2.49 2.44 -5.03
CA GLU A 93 -2.78 1.20 -5.77
C GLU A 93 -1.62 0.21 -5.74
N LEU A 94 -0.38 0.69 -5.59
CA LEU A 94 0.82 -0.13 -5.35
C LEU A 94 1.02 -0.52 -3.87
N GLU A 95 0.03 -0.24 -3.03
CA GLU A 95 0.04 -0.52 -1.58
C GLU A 95 1.18 0.16 -0.78
N ASN A 96 1.87 1.13 -1.39
CA ASN A 96 2.85 1.98 -0.70
C ASN A 96 2.13 3.14 0.00
N TYR A 97 1.41 2.79 1.07
CA TYR A 97 0.51 3.72 1.76
C TYR A 97 1.25 4.87 2.48
N ASP A 98 2.48 4.65 2.94
CA ASP A 98 3.25 5.67 3.64
C ASP A 98 3.67 6.82 2.71
N GLU A 99 4.22 6.51 1.54
CA GLU A 99 4.54 7.52 0.53
C GLU A 99 3.27 8.14 -0.06
N SER A 100 2.23 7.35 -0.29
CA SER A 100 0.95 7.83 -0.79
C SER A 100 0.38 8.94 0.11
N VAL A 101 0.32 8.72 1.42
CA VAL A 101 -0.19 9.72 2.39
C VAL A 101 0.66 11.00 2.36
N LYS A 102 1.98 10.90 2.25
CA LYS A 102 2.88 12.08 2.18
C LYS A 102 2.59 12.92 0.94
N HIS A 103 2.49 12.30 -0.23
CA HIS A 103 2.24 13.02 -1.48
C HIS A 103 0.82 13.58 -1.57
N LEU A 104 -0.20 12.85 -1.11
CA LEU A 104 -1.57 13.37 -1.06
C LEU A 104 -1.71 14.54 -0.08
N GLN A 105 -1.01 14.50 1.07
CA GLN A 105 -0.96 15.62 1.99
C GLN A 105 -0.28 16.83 1.33
N ARG A 106 0.86 16.64 0.66
CA ARG A 106 1.56 17.74 -0.04
C ARG A 106 0.69 18.33 -1.16
N ALA A 107 -0.05 17.51 -1.90
CA ALA A 107 -0.99 17.97 -2.91
C ALA A 107 -2.09 18.86 -2.30
N LEU A 108 -2.62 18.47 -1.13
CA LEU A 108 -3.64 19.26 -0.42
C LEU A 108 -3.08 20.60 0.05
N ASP A 109 -1.86 20.62 0.56
CA ASP A 109 -1.20 21.84 1.05
C ASP A 109 -0.91 22.79 -0.11
N LEU A 110 -0.34 22.28 -1.21
CA LEU A 110 -0.10 23.06 -2.44
C LEU A 110 -1.40 23.59 -3.06
N ALA A 111 -2.49 22.82 -3.05
CA ALA A 111 -3.78 23.29 -3.54
C ALA A 111 -4.28 24.51 -2.75
N LYS A 112 -4.09 24.52 -1.42
CA LYS A 112 -4.42 25.66 -0.56
C LYS A 112 -3.50 26.85 -0.82
N GLU A 113 -2.19 26.61 -0.90
CA GLU A 113 -1.18 27.65 -1.19
C GLU A 113 -1.47 28.35 -2.54
N GLN A 114 -1.82 27.58 -3.57
CA GLN A 114 -2.12 28.08 -4.91
C GLN A 114 -3.57 28.53 -5.09
N LYS A 115 -4.40 28.45 -4.05
CA LYS A 115 -5.84 28.77 -4.07
C LYS A 115 -6.62 28.01 -5.15
N LEU A 116 -6.20 26.79 -5.44
CA LEU A 116 -6.88 25.88 -6.37
C LEU A 116 -7.96 25.09 -5.64
N ASN A 117 -9.15 25.03 -6.22
CA ASN A 117 -10.27 24.29 -5.66
C ASN A 117 -10.45 22.95 -6.39
N PHE A 118 -10.15 21.85 -5.71
CA PHE A 118 -10.37 20.47 -6.18
C PHE A 118 -11.56 19.79 -5.49
N GLY A 119 -12.43 20.55 -4.82
CA GLY A 119 -13.52 20.00 -4.02
C GLY A 119 -13.00 19.05 -2.93
N ASP A 120 -13.62 17.87 -2.80
CA ASP A 120 -13.23 16.84 -1.83
C ASP A 120 -12.32 15.76 -2.45
N ASP A 121 -11.90 15.86 -3.70
CA ASP A 121 -11.17 14.78 -4.39
C ASP A 121 -9.86 14.41 -3.69
N ILE A 122 -9.02 15.41 -3.38
CA ILE A 122 -7.73 15.19 -2.72
C ILE A 122 -7.94 14.69 -1.28
N ALA A 123 -8.88 15.29 -0.57
CA ALA A 123 -9.15 14.94 0.82
C ALA A 123 -9.77 13.54 0.95
N ALA A 124 -10.65 13.13 0.03
CA ALA A 124 -11.20 11.79 -0.05
C ALA A 124 -10.10 10.75 -0.27
N GLN A 125 -9.21 10.96 -1.24
CA GLN A 125 -8.08 10.07 -1.48
C GLN A 125 -7.15 9.98 -0.26
N LEU A 126 -6.88 11.11 0.41
CA LEU A 126 -6.06 11.12 1.63
C LEU A 126 -6.70 10.32 2.77
N ARG A 127 -8.02 10.41 2.97
CA ARG A 127 -8.74 9.59 3.96
C ARG A 127 -8.66 8.11 3.63
N MET A 128 -8.84 7.75 2.35
CA MET A 128 -8.69 6.36 1.89
C MET A 128 -7.28 5.82 2.13
N ALA A 129 -6.25 6.60 1.78
CA ALA A 129 -4.85 6.23 1.99
C ALA A 129 -4.51 6.03 3.48
N ARG A 130 -4.98 6.94 4.35
CA ARG A 130 -4.80 6.80 5.81
C ARG A 130 -5.50 5.57 6.36
N LYS A 131 -6.72 5.28 5.89
CA LYS A 131 -7.46 4.07 6.29
C LYS A 131 -6.71 2.81 5.89
N LYS A 132 -6.29 2.69 4.63
CA LYS A 132 -5.51 1.53 4.15
C LYS A 132 -4.18 1.37 4.89
N ARG A 133 -3.45 2.48 5.12
CA ARG A 133 -2.23 2.48 5.94
C ARG A 133 -2.47 1.92 7.33
N PHE A 134 -3.54 2.39 8.00
CA PHE A 134 -3.88 1.92 9.34
C PHE A 134 -4.22 0.43 9.34
N SER A 135 -5.06 -0.03 8.39
CA SER A 135 -5.39 -1.44 8.24
C SER A 135 -4.15 -2.31 8.03
N LEU A 136 -3.21 -1.92 7.16
CA LEU A 136 -1.97 -2.67 6.94
C LEU A 136 -1.10 -2.75 8.21
N MET A 137 -0.97 -1.64 8.94
CA MET A 137 -0.19 -1.62 10.18
C MET A 137 -0.84 -2.49 11.26
N GLU A 138 -2.18 -2.48 11.34
CA GLU A 138 -2.93 -3.29 12.28
C GLU A 138 -2.83 -4.78 11.95
N GLU A 139 -2.91 -5.15 10.67
CA GLU A 139 -2.68 -6.52 10.22
C GLU A 139 -1.28 -7.02 10.58
N LYS A 140 -0.24 -6.18 10.40
CA LYS A 140 1.13 -6.51 10.82
C LYS A 140 1.24 -6.70 12.33
N ARG A 141 0.61 -5.82 13.12
CA ARG A 141 0.58 -5.91 14.59
C ARG A 141 -0.09 -7.21 15.04
N ILE A 142 -1.25 -7.53 14.48
CA ILE A 142 -1.99 -8.76 14.78
C ILE A 142 -1.17 -9.99 14.38
N ALA A 143 -0.49 -9.97 13.23
CA ALA A 143 0.36 -11.08 12.80
C ALA A 143 1.52 -11.34 13.78
N GLN A 144 2.20 -10.28 14.21
CA GLN A 144 3.26 -10.38 15.23
C GLN A 144 2.74 -10.91 16.57
N GLU A 145 1.57 -10.43 16.99
CA GLU A 145 0.92 -10.90 18.21
C GLU A 145 0.57 -12.39 18.13
N ILE A 146 0.03 -12.84 16.99
CA ILE A 146 -0.27 -14.26 16.74
C ILE A 146 1.02 -15.09 16.76
N GLU A 147 2.10 -14.65 16.11
CA GLU A 147 3.38 -15.36 16.09
C GLU A 147 3.95 -15.54 17.50
N LEU A 148 3.95 -14.47 18.31
CA LEU A 148 4.39 -14.51 19.71
C LEU A 148 3.50 -15.43 20.55
N GLN A 149 2.18 -15.39 20.33
CA GLN A 149 1.23 -16.24 21.03
C GLN A 149 1.45 -17.72 20.70
N THR A 150 1.64 -18.05 19.42
CA THR A 150 1.96 -19.41 18.98
C THR A 150 3.28 -19.89 19.55
N TYR A 151 4.30 -19.04 19.58
CA TYR A 151 5.60 -19.36 20.17
C TYR A 151 5.50 -19.65 21.68
N LEU A 152 4.78 -18.80 22.43
CA LEU A 152 4.59 -19.00 23.87
C LEU A 152 3.78 -20.27 24.16
N ASN A 153 2.70 -20.51 23.42
CA ASN A 153 1.92 -21.74 23.55
C ASN A 153 2.79 -22.98 23.31
N LYS A 154 3.67 -22.94 22.31
CA LYS A 154 4.62 -24.02 22.05
C LYS A 154 5.57 -24.23 23.23
N LEU A 155 6.13 -23.16 23.80
CA LEU A 155 7.01 -23.27 24.96
C LEU A 155 6.30 -23.88 26.17
N ILE A 156 5.04 -23.50 26.41
CA ILE A 156 4.21 -24.05 27.48
C ILE A 156 3.94 -25.55 27.25
N THR A 157 3.62 -25.96 26.01
CA THR A 157 3.40 -27.38 25.70
C THR A 157 4.69 -28.20 25.80
N ASP A 158 5.81 -27.66 25.34
CA ASP A 158 7.11 -28.31 25.40
C ASP A 158 7.56 -28.49 26.86
N ASP A 159 7.38 -27.46 27.71
CA ASP A 159 7.66 -27.53 29.16
C ASP A 159 6.76 -28.54 29.88
N ARG A 160 5.46 -28.57 29.54
CA ARG A 160 4.52 -29.59 30.02
C ARG A 160 4.99 -31.00 29.66
N GLU A 161 5.36 -31.24 28.41
CA GLU A 161 5.84 -32.55 27.95
C GLU A 161 7.14 -32.97 28.66
N ARG A 162 8.03 -32.01 28.92
CA ARG A 162 9.26 -32.25 29.67
C ARG A 162 8.98 -32.68 31.11
N GLN A 163 8.11 -31.94 31.80
CA GLN A 163 7.69 -32.26 33.18
C GLN A 163 7.01 -33.62 33.26
N LEU A 164 6.10 -33.95 32.32
CA LEU A 164 5.44 -35.26 32.28
C LEU A 164 6.44 -36.39 32.06
N LYS A 165 7.43 -36.18 31.19
CA LYS A 165 8.48 -37.18 30.94
C LYS A 165 9.35 -37.42 32.17
N GLU A 166 9.79 -36.36 32.84
CA GLU A 166 10.57 -36.44 34.08
C GLU A 166 9.80 -37.18 35.18
N LEU A 167 8.51 -36.87 35.37
CA LEU A 167 7.62 -37.58 36.30
C LEU A 167 7.49 -39.08 35.99
N THR A 168 7.35 -39.42 34.70
CA THR A 168 7.26 -40.81 34.26
C THR A 168 8.54 -41.59 34.58
N GLU A 169 9.70 -40.96 34.42
CA GLU A 169 11.01 -41.56 34.71
C GLU A 169 11.28 -41.74 36.21
N VAL A 170 10.76 -40.84 37.07
CA VAL A 170 11.01 -40.86 38.53
C VAL A 170 10.02 -41.74 39.30
N GLU A 171 8.73 -41.69 39.00
CA GLU A 171 7.68 -42.28 39.87
C GLU A 171 7.01 -43.55 39.30
N GLY A 172 7.37 -44.01 38.11
CA GLY A 172 7.09 -45.37 37.63
C GLY A 172 5.61 -45.82 37.68
N GLY A 173 4.67 -44.98 37.25
CA GLY A 173 3.25 -45.35 37.13
C GLY A 173 2.46 -45.41 38.44
N SER A 174 2.96 -44.77 39.51
CA SER A 174 2.25 -44.68 40.79
C SER A 174 0.98 -43.82 40.71
N GLU A 175 0.03 -44.03 41.62
CA GLU A 175 -1.20 -43.24 41.72
C GLU A 175 -0.92 -41.76 42.05
N ALA A 176 0.13 -41.49 42.84
CA ALA A 176 0.61 -40.13 43.11
C ALA A 176 1.20 -39.44 41.85
N ALA A 177 1.83 -40.20 40.95
CA ALA A 177 2.35 -39.69 39.69
C ALA A 177 1.22 -39.28 38.75
N ALA A 178 0.11 -40.02 38.76
CA ALA A 178 -1.08 -39.71 37.97
C ALA A 178 -1.74 -38.40 38.43
N GLU A 179 -1.85 -38.17 39.75
CA GLU A 179 -2.37 -36.91 40.30
C GLU A 179 -1.47 -35.71 39.95
N GLN A 180 -0.15 -35.86 40.05
CA GLN A 180 0.82 -34.82 39.69
C GLN A 180 0.78 -34.50 38.18
N ALA A 181 0.67 -35.53 37.33
CA ALA A 181 0.52 -35.36 35.89
C ALA A 181 -0.76 -34.58 35.54
N GLN A 182 -1.88 -34.91 36.19
CA GLN A 182 -3.15 -34.19 35.99
C GLN A 182 -3.03 -32.73 36.40
N GLN A 183 -2.33 -32.44 37.51
CA GLN A 183 -2.11 -31.06 37.95
C GLN A 183 -1.21 -30.24 37.00
N ILE A 184 -0.24 -30.88 36.35
CA ILE A 184 0.59 -30.26 35.30
C ILE A 184 -0.24 -29.96 34.06
N GLU A 185 -1.11 -30.88 33.64
CA GLU A 185 -2.02 -30.65 32.52
C GLU A 185 -2.98 -29.49 32.81
N GLU A 186 -3.59 -29.44 33.99
CA GLU A 186 -4.47 -28.34 34.39
C GLU A 186 -3.74 -26.99 34.40
N LYS A 187 -2.50 -26.94 34.91
CA LYS A 187 -1.66 -25.72 34.88
C LYS A 187 -1.37 -25.30 33.45
N CYS A 188 -0.99 -26.23 32.57
CA CYS A 188 -0.75 -25.94 31.16
C CYS A 188 -1.99 -25.36 30.47
N VAL A 189 -3.15 -26.00 30.65
CA VAL A 189 -4.43 -25.51 30.11
C VAL A 189 -4.76 -24.12 30.66
N GLY A 190 -4.52 -23.88 31.96
CA GLY A 190 -4.67 -22.58 32.59
C GLY A 190 -3.79 -21.50 31.96
N TYR A 191 -2.51 -21.78 31.71
CA TYR A 191 -1.59 -20.85 31.07
C TYR A 191 -1.97 -20.56 29.60
N VAL A 192 -2.29 -21.59 28.81
CA VAL A 192 -2.74 -21.42 27.41
C VAL A 192 -4.02 -20.58 27.35
N TYR A 193 -4.96 -20.80 28.28
CA TYR A 193 -6.18 -20.01 28.38
C TYR A 193 -5.90 -18.55 28.78
N PHE A 194 -5.01 -18.33 29.76
CA PHE A 194 -4.60 -16.98 30.18
C PHE A 194 -3.96 -16.19 29.04
N VAL A 195 -3.05 -16.82 28.30
CA VAL A 195 -2.40 -16.25 27.10
C VAL A 195 -3.45 -15.89 26.04
N SER A 196 -4.45 -16.74 25.85
CA SER A 196 -5.51 -16.52 24.86
C SER A 196 -6.55 -15.47 25.28
N ARG A 197 -6.79 -15.27 26.58
CA ARG A 197 -7.80 -14.35 27.11
C ARG A 197 -7.35 -12.89 27.14
N LYS A 198 -6.05 -12.60 27.18
CA LYS A 198 -5.55 -11.21 27.04
C LYS A 198 -5.97 -10.56 25.71
N LYS A 199 -6.21 -11.37 24.67
CA LYS A 199 -6.70 -10.93 23.36
C LYS A 199 -8.12 -10.36 23.37
N SER A 200 -9.02 -10.90 24.19
CA SER A 200 -10.46 -10.53 24.16
C SER A 200 -10.78 -9.25 24.93
N LEU A 201 -9.86 -8.77 25.77
CA LEU A 201 -10.07 -7.57 26.60
C LEU A 201 -9.68 -6.26 25.89
N GLY A 202 -9.11 -6.30 24.68
CA GLY A 202 -8.77 -5.09 23.92
C GLY A 202 -7.86 -4.12 24.67
N VAL A 203 -7.10 -4.62 25.66
CA VAL A 203 -6.20 -3.79 26.47
C VAL A 203 -4.97 -3.48 25.62
N ILE A 204 -5.10 -2.40 24.86
CA ILE A 204 -3.99 -1.56 24.44
C ILE A 204 -3.35 -1.07 25.74
N ILE A 205 -2.18 -1.61 26.10
CA ILE A 205 -1.25 -0.96 27.04
C ILE A 205 -0.37 -0.05 26.21
#